data_AF-A0A935U500-F1
#
_entry.id   AF-A0A935U500-F1
#
_cell.length_a   1.000
_cell.length_b   1.000
_cell.length_c   1.000
_cell.angle_alpha   90.00
_cell.angle_beta   90.00
_cell.angle_gamma   90.00
#
_symmetry.space_group_name_H-M   'P 1'
#
loop_
_entity.id
_entity.type
_entity.pdbx_description
1 polymer ?
#
loop_
_entity_poly.entity_id
_entity_poly.type
_entity_poly.pdbx_seq_one_letter_code
_entity_poly.pdbx_strand_id
1 'polypeptide(L)'
;MVDQVLESHTISQFDLDSQPRLPLILAGQNNLVDKLMFHASRPLASRIIGRSHLEGLKLKDMRAYLNHHLQIAGVKERLFAEEATLAIHQGSGGLLRRANLLAKGVLTAAGREKCQNVSAEHVRVAATEIM
;
A
#
# COMPACT_ATOMS: atom_id res chain seq x y z
N MET A 1 -19.19 -11.58 -19.58
CA MET A 1 -18.07 -11.66 -18.61
C MET A 1 -17.11 -12.84 -18.88
N VAL A 2 -17.35 -13.65 -19.92
CA VAL A 2 -16.42 -14.67 -20.43
C VAL A 2 -15.53 -14.08 -21.55
N ASP A 3 -16.06 -13.11 -22.30
CA ASP A 3 -15.34 -12.49 -23.43
C ASP A 3 -14.13 -11.63 -23.04
N GLN A 4 -14.12 -11.02 -21.86
CA GLN A 4 -12.99 -10.19 -21.40
C GLN A 4 -11.73 -11.01 -21.06
N VAL A 5 -11.88 -12.31 -20.78
CA VAL A 5 -10.74 -13.20 -20.54
C VAL A 5 -10.15 -13.70 -21.86
N LEU A 6 -10.99 -13.84 -22.91
CA LEU A 6 -10.54 -14.32 -24.21
C LEU A 6 -9.55 -13.37 -24.91
N GLU A 7 -9.69 -12.05 -24.72
CA GLU A 7 -8.77 -11.07 -25.31
C GLU A 7 -7.33 -11.19 -24.78
N SER A 8 -7.14 -11.75 -23.58
CA SER A 8 -5.80 -11.97 -23.00
C SER A 8 -5.02 -13.12 -23.67
N HIS A 9 -5.73 -14.07 -24.28
CA HIS A 9 -5.08 -15.16 -25.02
C HIS A 9 -4.40 -14.66 -26.30
N THR A 10 -5.01 -13.69 -26.99
CA THR A 10 -4.46 -13.11 -28.22
C THR A 10 -3.22 -12.24 -27.95
N ILE A 11 -3.13 -11.57 -26.79
CA ILE A 11 -1.93 -10.80 -26.41
C ILE A 11 -0.78 -11.73 -25.96
N SER A 12 -1.10 -12.94 -25.52
CA SER A 12 -0.12 -13.92 -25.02
C SER A 12 0.47 -14.83 -26.11
N GLN A 13 -0.08 -14.80 -27.32
CA GLN A 13 0.33 -15.62 -28.45
C GLN A 13 1.18 -14.81 -29.44
N PHE A 14 2.20 -14.12 -28.95
CA PHE A 14 3.35 -13.76 -29.77
C PHE A 14 4.31 -14.95 -29.77
N ASP A 15 4.03 -15.93 -30.63
CA ASP A 15 5.07 -16.79 -31.17
C ASP A 15 6.00 -15.88 -31.98
N LEU A 16 7.15 -15.48 -31.41
CA LEU A 16 8.42 -15.18 -32.09
C LEU A 16 9.43 -14.55 -31.08
N ASP A 17 10.50 -15.32 -30.82
CA ASP A 17 11.77 -14.95 -30.20
C ASP A 17 11.81 -14.61 -28.70
N SER A 18 12.14 -15.64 -27.91
CA SER A 18 13.21 -15.78 -26.89
C SER A 18 13.51 -14.68 -25.87
N GLN A 19 12.72 -13.61 -25.77
CA GLN A 19 12.85 -12.60 -24.72
C GLN A 19 11.49 -12.25 -24.12
N PRO A 20 11.33 -12.17 -22.79
CA PRO A 20 10.10 -11.71 -22.17
C PRO A 20 9.95 -10.19 -22.41
N ARG A 21 9.33 -9.82 -23.54
CA ARG A 21 9.17 -8.40 -23.95
C ARG A 21 8.04 -7.66 -23.23
N LEU A 22 7.22 -8.34 -22.43
CA LEU A 22 6.11 -7.73 -21.70
C LEU A 22 6.14 -8.13 -20.22
N PRO A 23 6.77 -7.35 -19.34
CA PRO A 23 6.67 -7.55 -17.90
C PRO A 23 5.24 -7.24 -17.44
N LEU A 24 4.54 -8.25 -16.91
CA LEU A 24 3.19 -8.10 -16.37
C LEU A 24 3.23 -8.16 -14.85
N ILE A 25 2.68 -7.14 -14.18
CA ILE A 25 2.47 -7.13 -12.73
C ILE A 25 0.98 -7.32 -12.45
N LEU A 26 0.63 -8.41 -11.80
CA LEU A 26 -0.73 -8.71 -11.37
C LEU A 26 -0.88 -8.33 -9.89
N ALA A 27 -1.84 -7.45 -9.59
CA ALA A 27 -2.17 -7.02 -8.23
C ALA A 27 -3.66 -7.17 -7.95
N GLY A 28 -4.01 -7.64 -6.76
CA GLY A 28 -5.39 -7.83 -6.35
C GLY A 28 -5.51 -8.41 -4.94
N GLN A 29 -6.73 -8.73 -4.55
CA GLN A 29 -7.01 -9.40 -3.28
C GLN A 29 -6.55 -10.87 -3.32
N ASN A 30 -6.48 -11.54 -2.17
CA ASN A 30 -6.01 -12.94 -2.06
C ASN A 30 -6.70 -13.90 -3.04
N ASN A 31 -7.99 -13.66 -3.33
CA ASN A 31 -8.79 -14.45 -4.28
C ASN A 31 -8.23 -14.41 -5.73
N LEU A 32 -7.40 -13.42 -6.08
CA LEU A 32 -6.74 -13.37 -7.38
C LEU A 32 -5.82 -14.59 -7.59
N VAL A 33 -5.12 -15.03 -6.54
CA VAL A 33 -4.26 -16.21 -6.60
C VAL A 33 -5.10 -17.46 -6.83
N ASP A 34 -6.23 -17.59 -6.13
CA ASP A 34 -7.15 -18.73 -6.28
C ASP A 34 -7.71 -18.81 -7.70
N LYS A 35 -8.09 -17.66 -8.28
CA LYS A 35 -8.57 -17.56 -9.66
C LYS A 35 -7.48 -17.89 -10.70
N LEU A 36 -6.21 -17.59 -10.41
CA LEU A 36 -5.08 -17.95 -11.27
C LEU A 36 -4.74 -19.44 -11.18
N MET A 37 -5.11 -20.13 -10.11
CA MET A 37 -4.87 -21.57 -9.94
C MET A 37 -5.99 -22.44 -10.54
N PHE A 38 -7.06 -21.84 -11.06
CA PHE A 38 -8.16 -22.54 -11.73
C PHE A 38 -7.72 -23.15 -13.09
N HIS A 39 -8.34 -24.24 -13.52
CA HIS A 39 -7.89 -25.00 -14.69
C HIS A 39 -7.79 -24.19 -15.99
N ALA A 40 -8.64 -23.18 -16.17
CA ALA A 40 -8.66 -22.31 -17.34
C ALA A 40 -7.47 -21.30 -17.40
N SER A 41 -6.81 -21.02 -16.26
CA SER A 41 -5.76 -20.00 -16.14
C SER A 41 -4.36 -20.58 -15.90
N ARG A 42 -4.23 -21.92 -15.84
CA ARG A 42 -2.96 -22.65 -15.63
C ARG A 42 -1.80 -22.23 -16.55
N PRO A 43 -1.99 -22.00 -17.87
CA PRO A 43 -0.88 -21.56 -18.73
C PRO A 43 -0.27 -20.24 -18.27
N LEU A 44 -1.11 -19.31 -17.81
CA LEU A 44 -0.69 -17.99 -17.33
C LEU A 44 -0.05 -18.08 -15.94
N ALA A 45 -0.60 -18.92 -15.05
CA ALA A 45 -0.05 -19.17 -13.72
C ALA A 45 1.35 -19.80 -13.74
N SER A 46 1.65 -20.64 -14.74
CA SER A 46 2.97 -21.25 -14.93
C SER A 46 4.08 -20.24 -15.30
N ARG A 47 3.69 -19.06 -15.79
CA ARG A 47 4.61 -17.96 -16.18
C ARG A 47 4.81 -16.93 -15.07
N ILE A 48 4.20 -17.11 -13.90
CA ILE A 48 4.36 -16.21 -12.74
C ILE A 48 5.65 -16.58 -12.00
N ILE A 49 6.68 -15.76 -12.16
CA ILE A 49 8.03 -16.00 -11.62
C ILE A 49 8.13 -15.59 -10.14
N GLY A 50 7.27 -14.66 -9.68
CA GLY A 50 7.30 -14.15 -8.31
C GLY A 50 5.90 -13.91 -7.76
N ARG A 51 5.71 -14.25 -6.48
CA ARG A 51 4.50 -13.98 -5.71
C ARG A 51 4.91 -13.31 -4.42
N SER A 52 4.28 -12.20 -4.08
CA SER A 52 4.50 -11.52 -2.81
C SER A 52 3.18 -11.07 -2.23
N HIS A 53 3.01 -11.24 -0.92
CA HIS A 53 1.92 -10.65 -0.18
C HIS A 53 2.40 -9.33 0.46
N LEU A 54 1.62 -8.26 0.32
CA LEU A 54 1.91 -7.00 0.98
C LEU A 54 1.46 -7.09 2.43
N GLU A 55 2.41 -7.34 3.32
CA GLU A 55 2.19 -7.31 4.76
C GLU A 55 2.20 -5.86 5.30
N GLY A 56 1.64 -5.69 6.50
CA GLY A 56 1.73 -4.42 7.22
C GLY A 56 3.19 -4.05 7.49
N LEU A 57 3.51 -2.76 7.37
CA LEU A 57 4.84 -2.24 7.68
C LEU A 57 5.21 -2.52 9.14
N LYS A 58 6.50 -2.73 9.40
CA LYS A 58 7.06 -2.69 10.75
C LYS A 58 7.18 -1.24 11.23
N LEU A 59 7.27 -1.02 12.53
CA LEU A 59 7.37 0.32 13.12
C LEU A 59 8.53 1.15 12.54
N LYS A 60 9.70 0.53 12.32
CA LYS A 60 10.87 1.19 11.71
C LYS A 60 10.56 1.69 10.29
N ASP A 61 9.82 0.91 9.52
CA ASP A 61 9.50 1.19 8.12
C ASP A 61 8.36 2.22 8.07
N MET A 62 7.45 2.20 9.04
CA MET A 62 6.41 3.23 9.21
C MET A 62 7.03 4.61 9.46
N ARG A 63 8.06 4.69 10.30
CA ARG A 63 8.79 5.95 10.53
C ARG A 63 9.43 6.47 9.24
N ALA A 64 10.12 5.60 8.51
CA ALA A 64 10.73 5.96 7.23
C ALA A 64 9.67 6.40 6.21
N TYR A 65 8.55 5.69 6.17
CA TYR A 65 7.41 5.98 5.32
C TYR A 65 6.82 7.38 5.59
N LEU A 66 6.48 7.70 6.85
CA LEU A 66 5.95 9.01 7.21
C LEU A 66 6.96 10.13 6.91
N ASN A 67 8.23 9.93 7.25
CA ASN A 67 9.29 10.90 6.95
C ASN A 67 9.45 11.13 5.44
N HIS A 68 9.39 10.06 4.64
CA HIS A 68 9.46 10.17 3.18
C HIS A 68 8.31 10.99 2.61
N HIS A 69 7.08 10.78 3.09
CA HIS A 69 5.92 11.57 2.70
C HIS A 69 6.05 13.05 3.09
N LEU A 70 6.61 13.35 4.27
CA LEU A 70 6.91 14.71 4.70
C LEU A 70 7.98 15.37 3.81
N GLN A 71 9.02 14.63 3.43
CA GLN A 71 10.06 15.12 2.52
C GLN A 71 9.50 15.46 1.14
N ILE A 72 8.60 14.63 0.59
CA ILE A 72 7.91 14.93 -0.67
C ILE A 72 7.10 16.22 -0.56
N ALA A 73 6.47 16.47 0.60
CA ALA A 73 5.74 17.71 0.88
C ALA A 73 6.65 18.92 1.16
N GLY A 74 7.98 18.77 1.08
CA GLY A 74 8.96 19.84 1.32
C GLY A 74 9.24 20.12 2.81
N VAL A 75 8.72 19.31 3.72
CA VAL A 75 8.95 19.45 5.15
C VAL A 75 10.29 18.80 5.52
N LYS A 76 11.21 19.63 6.04
CA LYS A 76 12.55 19.18 6.46
C LYS A 76 12.62 18.82 7.93
N GLU A 77 11.64 19.27 8.70
CA GLU A 77 11.58 19.07 10.15
C GLU A 77 10.77 17.82 10.52
N ARG A 78 11.05 17.32 11.72
CA ARG A 78 10.44 16.09 12.23
C ARG A 78 9.12 16.43 12.91
N LEU A 79 8.02 16.42 12.15
CA LEU A 79 6.70 16.77 12.68
C LEU A 79 6.12 15.68 13.58
N PHE A 80 6.34 14.40 13.27
CA PHE A 80 5.83 13.29 14.07
C PHE A 80 6.79 12.94 15.21
N ALA A 81 6.31 13.06 16.44
CA ALA A 81 6.98 12.48 17.60
C ALA A 81 7.01 10.94 17.52
N GLU A 82 7.89 10.29 18.28
CA GLU A 82 8.01 8.83 18.27
C GLU A 82 6.74 8.15 18.75
N GLU A 83 6.08 8.73 19.76
CA GLU A 83 4.83 8.26 20.33
C GLU A 83 3.69 8.36 19.31
N ALA A 84 3.67 9.44 18.50
CA ALA A 84 2.69 9.60 17.43
C ALA A 84 2.91 8.58 16.31
N THR A 85 4.17 8.32 15.95
CA THR A 85 4.51 7.29 14.95
C THR A 85 4.07 5.90 15.41
N LEU A 86 4.30 5.58 16.69
CA LEU A 86 3.86 4.33 17.29
C LEU A 86 2.33 4.21 17.32
N ALA A 87 1.63 5.27 17.71
CA ALA A 87 0.17 5.30 17.70
C ALA A 87 -0.42 5.13 16.29
N ILE A 88 0.17 5.77 15.28
CA ILE A 88 -0.22 5.59 13.87
C ILE A 88 0.03 4.16 13.41
N HIS A 89 1.17 3.57 13.77
CA HIS A 89 1.50 2.18 13.43
C HIS A 89 0.48 1.20 14.02
N GLN A 90 0.17 1.34 15.31
CA GLN A 90 -0.82 0.51 16.01
C GLN A 90 -2.23 0.73 15.46
N GLY A 91 -2.68 1.97 15.28
CA GLY A 91 -4.01 2.29 14.77
C GLY A 91 -4.24 1.91 13.31
N SER A 92 -3.16 1.82 12.52
CA SER A 92 -3.21 1.37 11.12
C SER A 92 -3.01 -0.14 10.94
N GLY A 93 -2.46 -0.84 11.95
CA GLY A 93 -1.99 -2.21 11.81
C GLY A 93 -0.84 -2.36 10.80
N GLY A 94 -0.05 -1.29 10.61
CA GLY A 94 0.99 -1.23 9.58
C GLY A 94 0.47 -1.08 8.14
N LEU A 95 -0.84 -1.01 7.91
CA LEU A 95 -1.41 -0.86 6.57
C LEU A 95 -1.24 0.56 6.06
N LEU A 96 -0.47 0.72 4.98
CA LEU A 96 -0.13 2.01 4.33
C LEU A 96 -1.35 2.93 4.13
N ARG A 97 -2.45 2.39 3.58
CA ARG A 97 -3.67 3.17 3.33
C ARG A 97 -4.28 3.75 4.61
N ARG A 98 -4.33 2.94 5.68
CA ARG A 98 -4.87 3.39 6.98
C ARG A 98 -3.90 4.35 7.66
N ALA A 99 -2.60 4.09 7.57
CA ALA A 99 -1.57 4.98 8.09
C ALA A 99 -1.63 6.37 7.46
N ASN A 100 -1.80 6.46 6.14
CA ASN A 100 -1.98 7.74 5.45
C ASN A 100 -3.23 8.48 5.91
N LEU A 101 -4.34 7.76 6.05
CA LEU A 101 -5.60 8.36 6.46
C LEU A 101 -5.48 8.93 7.88
N LEU A 102 -4.92 8.16 8.82
CA LEU A 102 -4.63 8.63 10.17
C LEU A 102 -3.66 9.81 10.16
N ALA A 103 -2.52 9.69 9.48
CA ALA A 103 -1.51 10.77 9.43
C ALA A 103 -2.09 12.09 8.89
N LYS A 104 -2.95 12.03 7.87
CA LYS A 104 -3.62 13.22 7.34
C LYS A 104 -4.60 13.84 8.35
N GLY A 105 -5.41 13.00 9.02
CA GLY A 105 -6.31 13.47 10.09
C GLY A 105 -5.54 14.12 11.24
N VAL A 106 -4.43 13.50 11.63
CA VAL A 106 -3.54 13.98 12.67
C VAL A 106 -2.91 15.33 12.34
N LEU A 107 -2.38 15.49 11.13
CA LEU A 107 -1.85 16.77 10.67
C LEU A 107 -2.94 17.85 10.62
N THR A 108 -4.18 17.47 10.28
CA THR A 108 -5.33 18.39 10.28
C THR A 108 -5.69 18.82 11.70
N ALA A 109 -5.70 17.89 12.67
CA ALA A 109 -5.94 18.18 14.08
C ALA A 109 -4.84 19.08 14.66
N ALA A 110 -3.56 18.74 14.45
CA ALA A 110 -2.44 19.55 14.91
C ALA A 110 -2.43 20.96 14.29
N GLY A 111 -2.83 21.08 13.02
CA GLY A 111 -3.00 22.37 12.34
C GLY A 111 -4.07 23.25 12.96
N ARG A 112 -5.18 22.67 13.47
CA ARG A 112 -6.23 23.43 14.19
C ARG A 112 -5.70 23.99 15.52
N GLU A 113 -4.84 23.25 16.21
CA GLU A 113 -4.23 23.65 17.48
C GLU A 113 -2.98 24.54 17.32
N LYS A 114 -2.54 24.79 16.08
CA LYS A 114 -1.29 25.52 15.75
C LYS A 114 -0.03 24.89 16.36
N CYS A 115 -0.05 23.58 16.58
CA CYS A 115 1.08 22.81 17.08
C CYS A 115 2.01 22.44 15.92
N GLN A 116 3.32 22.70 16.07
CA GLN A 116 4.33 22.27 15.08
C GLN A 116 4.69 20.79 15.23
N ASN A 117 4.56 20.23 16.44
CA ASN A 117 4.86 18.84 16.72
C ASN A 117 3.57 18.04 16.98
N VAL A 118 3.49 16.91 16.30
CA VAL A 118 2.39 15.95 16.42
C VAL A 118 2.70 14.97 17.56
N SER A 119 1.82 14.95 18.55
CA SER A 119 1.83 14.00 19.68
C SER A 119 0.83 12.85 19.49
N ALA A 120 0.91 11.82 20.33
CA ALA A 120 -0.03 10.69 20.33
C ALA A 120 -1.49 11.09 20.61
N GLU A 121 -1.71 12.21 21.30
CA GLU A 121 -3.06 12.71 21.60
C GLU A 121 -3.80 13.12 20.32
N HIS A 122 -3.12 13.81 19.41
CA HIS A 122 -3.67 14.14 18.09
C HIS A 122 -4.04 12.90 17.28
N VAL A 123 -3.29 11.79 17.47
CA VAL A 123 -3.59 10.48 16.85
C VAL A 123 -4.88 9.89 17.41
N ARG A 124 -5.12 10.01 18.71
CA ARG A 124 -6.34 9.55 19.36
C ARG A 124 -7.57 10.33 18.87
N VAL A 125 -7.46 11.65 18.77
CA VAL A 125 -8.53 12.51 18.24
C VAL A 125 -8.84 12.15 16.80
N ALA A 126 -7.81 12.07 15.94
CA ALA A 126 -7.99 11.71 14.54
C ALA A 126 -8.54 10.29 14.34
N ALA A 127 -8.16 9.33 15.18
CA ALA A 127 -8.69 7.97 15.12
C ALA A 127 -10.20 7.94 15.42
N THR A 128 -10.68 8.77 16.34
CA THR A 128 -12.10 8.88 16.71
C THR A 128 -12.94 9.53 15.61
N GLU A 129 -12.37 10.46 14.83
CA GLU A 129 -13.08 11.13 13.74
C GLU A 129 -13.18 10.27 12.46
N ILE A 130 -12.32 9.26 12.32
CA ILE A 130 -12.13 8.48 11.08
C ILE A 130 -12.69 7.06 11.18
N MET A 131 -12.74 6.46 12.38
CA MET A 131 -13.34 5.13 12.63
C MET A 131 -14.78 5.25 13.09
#